data_AF-A0A7S1QR67-F1
#
_entry.id   AF-A0A7S1QR67-F1
#
_cell.length_a   1.000
_cell.length_b   1.000
_cell.length_c   1.000
_cell.angle_alpha   90.00
_cell.angle_beta   90.00
_cell.angle_gamma   90.00
#
_symmetry.space_group_name_H-M   'P 1'
#
loop_
_entity.id
_entity.type
_entity.pdbx_description
1 polymer ?
#
loop_
_entity_poly.entity_id
_entity_poly.type
_entity_poly.pdbx_seq_one_letter_code
_entity_poly.pdbx_strand_id
1 'polypeptide(L)'
;LFPPSQGALAAAGIAMAVAERAAFRTLLRLCRSLDRRPAQLTTLLGRPPRRYDSRQGRPMLMEGSASPFLEDAVREMCGGSTEFSHPDGAAARAARRHYGRARAMALPYLGEATALRNRLAAAQAVAEEVGAGSALADAPPEGTLGSLPELECFPPGSTARASAGDFLITHPLSCISESVFDQAVLLLDGTEDGGVTGIVLNKPTGASLGQMLDRWQSPEDSLWVDELKRLDILDCRLFRGGPIIVGNSLKESLRWLHGRGEGVRGAREVAPGVWLGGDLEEVARRTRGDSAGIRFFLGFAGWATAQLAVELECGIWVRARAAGTDLRTCALCFSPEERAAAWRLAMHSARKPMFANFPRSPGSDKRLRGYIERLAQLDAEKSSPEAARSADAGLRMGMPGGRRGRQSAGRRRG
;
A
#
# COMPACT_ATOMS: atom_id res chain seq x y z
N LEU A 1 -39.78 35.63 -20.65
CA LEU A 1 -38.45 35.03 -20.92
C LEU A 1 -38.58 34.22 -22.20
N PHE A 2 -38.13 34.77 -23.34
CA PHE A 2 -38.16 34.06 -24.61
C PHE A 2 -37.10 32.94 -24.60
N PRO A 3 -37.41 31.75 -25.14
CA PRO A 3 -36.40 30.71 -25.30
C PRO A 3 -35.28 31.21 -26.23
N PRO A 4 -34.01 30.87 -25.97
CA PRO A 4 -32.88 31.29 -26.80
C PRO A 4 -33.09 30.83 -28.25
N SER A 5 -32.67 31.68 -29.21
CA SER A 5 -32.75 31.35 -30.63
C SER A 5 -31.90 30.11 -30.96
N GLN A 6 -32.30 29.32 -31.95
CA GLN A 6 -31.55 28.13 -32.38
C GLN A 6 -30.08 28.43 -32.72
N GLY A 7 -29.80 29.63 -33.26
CA GLY A 7 -28.43 30.10 -33.53
C GLY A 7 -27.59 30.33 -32.26
N ALA A 8 -28.20 30.84 -31.18
CA ALA A 8 -27.50 31.04 -29.90
C ALA A 8 -27.17 29.70 -29.22
N LEU A 9 -28.07 28.71 -29.32
CA LEU A 9 -27.84 27.35 -28.81
C LEU A 9 -26.72 26.63 -29.59
N ALA A 10 -26.68 26.77 -30.92
CA ALA A 10 -25.62 26.21 -31.75
C ALA A 10 -24.25 26.82 -31.44
N ALA A 11 -24.17 28.15 -31.30
CA ALA A 11 -22.94 28.85 -30.94
C ALA A 11 -22.44 28.44 -29.54
N ALA A 12 -23.34 28.30 -28.57
CA ALA A 12 -23.00 27.81 -27.23
C ALA A 12 -22.46 26.38 -27.25
N GLY A 13 -23.04 25.48 -28.06
CA GLY A 13 -22.56 24.12 -28.25
C GLY A 13 -21.14 24.05 -28.86
N ILE A 14 -20.86 24.89 -29.86
CA ILE A 14 -19.51 24.99 -30.46
C ILE A 14 -18.50 25.52 -29.45
N ALA A 15 -18.84 26.58 -28.72
CA ALA A 15 -17.98 27.16 -27.69
C ALA A 15 -17.65 26.13 -26.59
N MET A 16 -18.65 25.35 -26.14
CA MET A 16 -18.45 24.28 -25.17
C MET A 16 -17.49 23.20 -25.71
N ALA A 17 -17.68 22.74 -26.94
CA ALA A 17 -16.81 21.74 -27.56
C ALA A 17 -15.35 22.24 -27.77
N VAL A 18 -15.15 23.55 -27.95
CA VAL A 18 -13.82 24.17 -28.00
C VAL A 18 -13.19 24.17 -26.60
N ALA A 19 -13.96 24.57 -25.57
CA ALA A 19 -13.50 24.59 -24.18
C ALA A 19 -13.09 23.19 -23.69
N GLU A 20 -13.89 22.16 -23.98
CA GLU A 20 -13.57 20.77 -23.61
C GLU A 20 -12.28 20.27 -24.27
N ARG A 21 -12.08 20.59 -25.56
CA ARG A 21 -10.84 20.25 -26.27
C ARG A 21 -9.64 20.98 -25.69
N ALA A 22 -9.80 22.25 -25.30
CA ALA A 22 -8.74 23.01 -24.64
C ALA A 22 -8.40 22.42 -23.25
N ALA A 23 -9.41 22.05 -22.45
CA ALA A 23 -9.24 21.39 -21.17
C ALA A 23 -8.48 20.07 -21.31
N PHE A 24 -8.88 19.22 -22.28
CA PHE A 24 -8.18 17.98 -22.60
C PHE A 24 -6.71 18.20 -23.00
N ARG A 25 -6.42 19.16 -23.89
CA ARG A 25 -5.04 19.46 -24.31
C ARG A 25 -4.18 19.92 -23.15
N THR A 26 -4.73 20.72 -22.24
CA THR A 26 -4.02 21.17 -21.03
C THR A 26 -3.73 20.01 -20.09
N LEU A 27 -4.72 19.16 -19.81
CA LEU A 27 -4.54 17.97 -19.00
C LEU A 27 -3.51 17.01 -19.61
N LEU A 28 -3.55 16.79 -20.93
CA LEU A 28 -2.60 15.92 -21.62
C LEU A 28 -1.16 16.46 -21.56
N ARG A 29 -0.97 17.78 -21.65
CA ARG A 29 0.36 18.42 -21.46
C ARG A 29 0.88 18.19 -20.04
N LEU A 30 0.03 18.37 -19.04
CA LEU A 30 0.36 18.09 -17.64
C LEU A 30 0.78 16.62 -17.46
N CYS A 31 -0.03 15.68 -17.96
CA CYS A 31 0.24 14.26 -17.84
C CYS A 31 1.55 13.84 -18.54
N ARG A 32 1.87 14.41 -19.71
CA ARG A 32 3.17 14.17 -20.37
C ARG A 32 4.36 14.70 -19.58
N SER A 33 4.19 15.79 -18.84
CA SER A 33 5.22 16.29 -17.92
C SER A 33 5.40 15.33 -16.74
N LEU A 34 4.31 14.79 -16.21
CA LEU A 34 4.33 13.81 -15.12
C LEU A 34 4.94 12.47 -15.55
N ASP A 35 4.71 12.02 -16.78
CA ASP A 35 5.35 10.80 -17.32
C ASP A 35 6.88 10.91 -17.39
N ARG A 36 7.42 12.12 -17.53
CA ARG A 36 8.87 12.38 -17.47
C ARG A 36 9.43 12.40 -16.04
N ARG A 37 8.55 12.57 -15.04
CA ARG A 37 8.91 12.67 -13.61
C ARG A 37 7.91 11.87 -12.76
N PRO A 38 7.86 10.54 -12.93
CA PRO A 38 6.86 9.68 -12.30
C PRO A 38 6.87 9.76 -10.77
N ALA A 39 8.01 10.09 -10.14
CA ALA A 39 8.10 10.29 -8.69
C ALA A 39 7.15 11.39 -8.16
N GLN A 40 6.75 12.37 -8.99
CA GLN A 40 5.75 13.37 -8.60
C GLN A 40 4.34 12.79 -8.43
N LEU A 41 4.11 11.57 -8.92
CA LEU A 41 2.84 10.85 -8.78
C LEU A 41 2.84 9.87 -7.60
N THR A 42 3.93 9.70 -6.85
CA THR A 42 3.97 8.80 -5.69
C THR A 42 2.99 9.21 -4.59
N THR A 43 2.68 10.50 -4.50
CA THR A 43 1.68 11.07 -3.57
C THR A 43 0.26 11.08 -4.13
N LEU A 44 0.06 10.63 -5.37
CA LEU A 44 -1.29 10.50 -5.94
C LEU A 44 -2.05 9.42 -5.17
N LEU A 45 -3.24 9.77 -4.68
CA LEU A 45 -4.13 8.85 -3.99
C LEU A 45 -5.43 8.67 -4.79
N GLY A 46 -5.73 7.41 -5.09
CA GLY A 46 -7.02 6.97 -5.60
C GLY A 46 -8.02 6.71 -4.48
N ARG A 47 -9.28 6.48 -4.85
CA ARG A 47 -10.30 5.98 -3.94
C ARG A 47 -10.55 4.51 -4.25
N PRO A 48 -10.26 3.59 -3.31
CA PRO A 48 -10.44 2.18 -3.58
C PRO A 48 -11.93 1.83 -3.70
N PRO A 49 -12.32 0.98 -4.66
CA PRO A 49 -13.72 0.58 -4.84
C PRO A 49 -14.21 -0.32 -3.70
N ARG A 50 -13.31 -0.86 -2.89
CA ARG A 50 -13.59 -1.69 -1.73
C ARG A 50 -12.54 -1.54 -0.64
N ARG A 51 -12.94 -1.73 0.61
CA ARG A 51 -12.04 -1.81 1.77
C ARG A 51 -12.36 -3.04 2.59
N TYR A 52 -11.38 -3.62 3.27
CA TYR A 52 -11.62 -4.76 4.14
C TYR A 52 -12.16 -4.29 5.49
N ASP A 53 -13.31 -4.81 5.91
CA ASP A 53 -13.86 -4.59 7.25
C ASP A 53 -13.46 -5.77 8.15
N SER A 54 -12.55 -5.51 9.10
CA SER A 54 -12.05 -6.52 10.03
C SER A 54 -13.11 -7.01 11.02
N ARG A 55 -14.16 -6.23 11.29
CA ARG A 55 -15.26 -6.63 12.19
C ARG A 55 -16.20 -7.62 11.50
N GLN A 56 -16.43 -7.42 10.20
CA GLN A 56 -17.29 -8.29 9.40
C GLN A 56 -16.52 -9.41 8.68
N GLY A 57 -15.18 -9.37 8.70
CA GLY A 57 -14.33 -10.37 8.05
C GLY A 57 -14.46 -10.41 6.53
N ARG A 58 -14.87 -9.31 5.89
CA ARG A 58 -15.13 -9.27 4.44
C ARG A 58 -14.83 -7.92 3.79
N PRO A 59 -14.55 -7.89 2.47
CA PRO A 59 -14.50 -6.65 1.72
C PRO A 59 -15.87 -5.97 1.64
N MET A 60 -15.89 -4.67 1.87
CA MET A 60 -17.04 -3.77 1.76
C MET A 60 -16.83 -2.84 0.56
N LEU A 61 -17.87 -2.66 -0.26
CA LEU A 61 -17.83 -1.71 -1.38
C LEU A 61 -17.85 -0.27 -0.86
N MET A 62 -17.07 0.59 -1.51
CA MET A 62 -17.01 2.02 -1.23
C MET A 62 -17.88 2.78 -2.23
N GLU A 63 -18.39 3.95 -1.84
CA GLU A 63 -19.09 4.83 -2.75
C GLU A 63 -18.15 5.37 -3.84
N GLY A 64 -18.67 5.44 -5.07
CA GLY A 64 -17.95 5.96 -6.22
C GLY A 64 -17.73 7.48 -6.15
N SER A 65 -16.81 7.97 -6.98
CA SER A 65 -16.68 9.41 -7.22
C SER A 65 -17.90 9.96 -7.98
N ALA A 66 -18.24 11.24 -7.75
CA ALA A 66 -19.22 11.96 -8.57
C ALA A 66 -18.83 12.01 -10.06
N SER A 67 -17.52 11.91 -10.34
CA SER A 67 -16.98 11.78 -11.68
C SER A 67 -16.86 10.31 -12.08
N PRO A 68 -17.64 9.82 -13.06
CA PRO A 68 -17.79 8.38 -13.33
C PRO A 68 -16.50 7.70 -13.79
N PHE A 69 -15.56 8.42 -14.41
CA PHE A 69 -14.32 7.84 -14.93
C PHE A 69 -13.07 8.34 -14.21
N LEU A 70 -13.21 9.15 -13.16
CA LEU A 70 -12.08 9.72 -12.44
C LEU A 70 -11.21 8.63 -11.79
N GLU A 71 -11.80 7.75 -10.99
CA GLU A 71 -11.03 6.75 -10.23
C GLU A 71 -10.42 5.68 -11.16
N ASP A 72 -11.02 5.44 -12.31
CA ASP A 72 -10.41 4.63 -13.37
C ASP A 72 -9.15 5.26 -13.95
N ALA A 73 -9.18 6.57 -14.21
CA ALA A 73 -8.04 7.31 -14.73
C ALA A 73 -6.93 7.39 -13.68
N VAL A 74 -7.28 7.65 -12.41
CA VAL A 74 -6.35 7.67 -11.29
C VAL A 74 -5.72 6.29 -11.09
N ARG A 75 -6.51 5.21 -11.08
CA ARG A 75 -6.00 3.83 -10.98
C ARG A 75 -4.97 3.52 -12.05
N GLU A 76 -5.21 3.93 -13.30
CA GLU A 76 -4.23 3.75 -14.37
C GLU A 76 -2.96 4.59 -14.15
N MET A 77 -3.09 5.84 -13.69
CA MET A 77 -1.94 6.68 -13.33
C MET A 77 -1.13 6.11 -12.16
N CYS A 78 -1.80 5.38 -11.28
CA CYS A 78 -1.24 4.66 -10.14
C CYS A 78 -0.64 3.29 -10.52
N GLY A 79 -0.46 2.97 -11.80
CA GLY A 79 0.09 1.68 -12.24
C GLY A 79 -0.81 0.48 -11.96
N GLY A 80 -2.11 0.70 -11.82
CA GLY A 80 -3.12 -0.33 -11.53
C GLY A 80 -3.60 -0.36 -10.09
N SER A 81 -2.87 0.27 -9.15
CA SER A 81 -3.29 0.36 -7.75
C SER A 81 -4.49 1.27 -7.57
N THR A 82 -5.41 0.90 -6.67
CA THR A 82 -6.66 1.65 -6.48
C THR A 82 -6.56 2.81 -5.49
N GLU A 83 -5.50 2.87 -4.69
CA GLU A 83 -5.33 3.90 -3.66
C GLU A 83 -3.91 4.49 -3.69
N PHE A 84 -2.90 3.76 -3.23
CA PHE A 84 -1.51 4.21 -3.20
C PHE A 84 -0.87 4.04 -4.58
N SER A 85 -0.29 5.11 -5.11
CA SER A 85 0.20 5.16 -6.49
C SER A 85 1.50 4.39 -6.71
N HIS A 86 1.55 3.59 -7.78
CA HIS A 86 2.77 2.93 -8.29
C HIS A 86 3.08 3.44 -9.71
N PRO A 87 3.57 4.68 -9.87
CA PRO A 87 3.71 5.31 -11.17
C PRO A 87 4.60 4.50 -12.13
N ASP A 88 4.10 4.27 -13.34
CA ASP A 88 4.75 3.53 -14.43
C ASP A 88 4.94 4.38 -15.71
N GLY A 89 4.69 5.69 -15.63
CA GLY A 89 4.73 6.60 -16.79
C GLY A 89 3.52 6.50 -17.71
N ALA A 90 2.36 6.09 -17.18
CA ALA A 90 1.11 5.93 -17.93
C ALA A 90 0.17 7.14 -17.95
N ALA A 91 0.51 8.27 -17.35
CA ALA A 91 -0.46 9.33 -17.11
C ALA A 91 -1.03 9.92 -18.40
N ALA A 92 -0.22 10.13 -19.45
CA ALA A 92 -0.74 10.62 -20.72
C ALA A 92 -1.62 9.60 -21.45
N ARG A 93 -1.40 8.29 -21.21
CA ARG A 93 -2.26 7.22 -21.73
C ARG A 93 -3.60 7.21 -20.98
N ALA A 94 -3.57 7.31 -19.65
CA ALA A 94 -4.73 7.41 -18.79
C ALA A 94 -5.62 8.60 -19.16
N ALA A 95 -5.03 9.79 -19.34
CA ALA A 95 -5.77 10.99 -19.74
C ALA A 95 -6.47 10.83 -21.11
N ARG A 96 -5.85 10.14 -22.08
CA ARG A 96 -6.47 9.87 -23.38
C ARG A 96 -7.66 8.89 -23.23
N ARG A 97 -7.50 7.83 -22.45
CA ARG A 97 -8.58 6.85 -22.21
C ARG A 97 -9.74 7.45 -21.45
N HIS A 98 -9.45 8.27 -20.44
CA HIS A 98 -10.42 9.06 -19.69
C HIS A 98 -11.27 9.94 -20.63
N TYR A 99 -10.61 10.73 -21.49
CA TYR A 99 -11.32 11.54 -22.49
C TYR A 99 -12.12 10.69 -23.49
N GLY A 100 -11.56 9.58 -23.95
CA GLY A 100 -12.23 8.64 -24.84
C GLY A 100 -13.52 8.06 -24.23
N ARG A 101 -13.47 7.63 -22.97
CA ARG A 101 -14.64 7.09 -22.24
C ARG A 101 -15.74 8.14 -22.06
N ALA A 102 -15.38 9.36 -21.64
CA ALA A 102 -16.33 10.45 -21.50
C ALA A 102 -17.03 10.75 -22.85
N ARG A 103 -16.27 10.82 -23.96
CA ARG A 103 -16.85 11.02 -25.29
C ARG A 103 -17.73 9.87 -25.75
N ALA A 104 -17.33 8.62 -25.49
CA ALA A 104 -18.12 7.44 -25.86
C ALA A 104 -19.49 7.41 -25.16
N MET A 105 -19.57 7.96 -23.95
CA MET A 105 -20.81 8.07 -23.17
C MET A 105 -21.53 9.43 -23.34
N ALA A 106 -21.07 10.29 -24.25
CA ALA A 106 -21.60 11.64 -24.45
C ALA A 106 -21.65 12.48 -23.16
N LEU A 107 -20.70 12.27 -22.24
CA LEU A 107 -20.61 13.02 -20.99
C LEU A 107 -19.85 14.35 -21.18
N PRO A 108 -20.32 15.45 -20.55
CA PRO A 108 -19.57 16.71 -20.53
C PRO A 108 -18.18 16.53 -19.91
N TYR A 109 -17.13 16.82 -20.67
CA TYR A 109 -15.77 16.50 -20.26
C TYR A 109 -15.14 17.56 -19.34
N LEU A 110 -15.68 18.79 -19.32
CA LEU A 110 -15.09 19.87 -18.54
C LEU A 110 -15.05 19.56 -17.04
N GLY A 111 -16.11 18.93 -16.50
CA GLY A 111 -16.18 18.48 -15.11
C GLY A 111 -15.16 17.39 -14.82
N GLU A 112 -15.14 16.33 -15.64
CA GLU A 112 -14.18 15.23 -15.55
C GLU A 112 -12.72 15.71 -15.60
N ALA A 113 -12.40 16.60 -16.56
CA ALA A 113 -11.06 17.16 -16.71
C ALA A 113 -10.65 18.01 -15.50
N THR A 114 -11.59 18.79 -14.96
CA THR A 114 -11.36 19.63 -13.78
C THR A 114 -11.12 18.77 -12.54
N ALA A 115 -11.94 17.75 -12.32
CA ALA A 115 -11.79 16.83 -11.19
C ALA A 115 -10.44 16.12 -11.21
N LEU A 116 -10.04 15.57 -12.37
CA LEU A 116 -8.76 14.88 -12.53
C LEU A 116 -7.57 15.84 -12.39
N ARG A 117 -7.64 17.04 -12.99
CA ARG A 117 -6.61 18.07 -12.83
C ARG A 117 -6.44 18.47 -11.37
N ASN A 118 -7.53 18.68 -10.64
CA ASN A 118 -7.47 19.08 -9.23
C ASN A 118 -6.85 17.97 -8.36
N ARG A 119 -7.17 16.70 -8.64
CA ARG A 119 -6.54 15.54 -7.96
C ARG A 119 -5.03 15.49 -8.22
N LEU A 120 -4.60 15.68 -9.46
CA LEU A 120 -3.18 15.72 -9.83
C LEU A 120 -2.45 16.91 -9.18
N ALA A 121 -3.05 18.10 -9.19
CA ALA A 121 -2.47 19.29 -8.59
C ALA A 121 -2.27 19.11 -7.06
N ALA A 122 -3.24 18.53 -6.37
CA ALA A 122 -3.13 18.23 -4.94
C ALA A 122 -1.98 17.25 -4.65
N ALA A 123 -1.85 16.20 -5.46
CA ALA A 123 -0.74 15.24 -5.33
C ALA A 123 0.62 15.91 -5.56
N GLN A 124 0.76 16.70 -6.62
CA GLN A 124 2.01 17.40 -6.95
C GLN A 124 2.42 18.40 -5.87
N ALA A 125 1.48 19.17 -5.32
CA ALA A 125 1.77 20.10 -4.24
C ALA A 125 2.39 19.38 -3.03
N VAL A 126 1.82 18.25 -2.62
CA VAL A 126 2.36 17.44 -1.53
C VAL A 126 3.71 16.82 -1.89
N ALA A 127 3.88 16.34 -3.13
CA ALA A 127 5.16 15.82 -3.62
C ALA A 127 6.26 16.88 -3.53
N GLU A 128 5.97 18.11 -3.94
CA GLU A 128 6.91 19.24 -3.88
C GLU A 128 7.23 19.63 -2.43
N GLU A 129 6.23 19.70 -1.55
CA GLU A 129 6.43 20.01 -0.11
C GLU A 129 7.30 18.98 0.63
N VAL A 130 7.29 17.73 0.20
CA VAL A 130 8.15 16.67 0.77
C VAL A 130 9.44 16.48 0.00
N GLY A 131 9.63 17.17 -1.13
CA GLY A 131 10.82 17.04 -1.98
C GLY A 131 10.85 15.80 -2.88
N ALA A 132 9.71 15.11 -3.06
CA ALA A 132 9.60 13.96 -3.94
C ALA A 132 9.83 14.38 -5.40
N GLY A 133 10.86 13.80 -6.03
CA GLY A 133 11.28 14.15 -7.39
C GLY A 133 12.44 15.15 -7.47
N SER A 134 12.96 15.63 -6.34
CA SER A 134 14.31 16.21 -6.29
C SER A 134 15.34 15.09 -6.46
N ALA A 135 16.26 15.22 -7.41
CA ALA A 135 17.24 14.18 -7.78
C ALA A 135 18.30 13.88 -6.69
N LEU A 136 18.22 14.54 -5.52
CA LEU A 136 19.14 14.37 -4.40
C LEU A 136 18.50 13.47 -3.33
N ALA A 137 18.45 12.18 -3.59
CA ALA A 137 18.20 11.20 -2.56
C ALA A 137 19.29 10.14 -2.69
N ASP A 138 20.10 10.03 -1.63
CA ASP A 138 21.27 9.17 -1.48
C ASP A 138 21.11 7.85 -2.25
N ALA A 139 21.68 7.79 -3.45
CA ALA A 139 21.88 6.51 -4.10
C ALA A 139 22.73 5.66 -3.14
N PRO A 140 22.43 4.36 -2.97
CA PRO A 140 23.30 3.49 -2.20
C PRO A 140 24.74 3.65 -2.73
N PRO A 141 25.77 3.67 -1.86
CA PRO A 141 27.14 3.80 -2.31
C PRO A 141 27.42 2.81 -3.45
N GLU A 142 28.08 3.28 -4.52
CA GLU A 142 28.40 2.46 -5.69
C GLU A 142 29.10 1.17 -5.24
N GLY A 143 28.51 0.02 -5.58
CA GLY A 143 28.96 -1.30 -5.12
C GLY A 143 27.91 -2.09 -4.33
N THR A 144 27.02 -1.43 -3.57
CA THR A 144 25.99 -2.12 -2.77
C THR A 144 24.87 -2.72 -3.61
N LEU A 145 24.55 -2.13 -4.77
CA LEU A 145 23.48 -2.56 -5.66
C LEU A 145 23.83 -3.83 -6.48
N GLY A 146 25.11 -4.06 -6.78
CA GLY A 146 25.56 -5.24 -7.53
C GLY A 146 25.48 -6.55 -6.75
N SER A 147 25.39 -6.46 -5.41
CA SER A 147 25.32 -7.60 -4.50
C SER A 147 23.91 -7.90 -3.98
N LEU A 148 22.86 -7.28 -4.51
CA LEU A 148 21.49 -7.49 -4.06
C LEU A 148 20.79 -8.63 -4.80
N PRO A 149 19.90 -9.37 -4.13
CA PRO A 149 19.06 -10.33 -4.82
C PRO A 149 18.10 -9.59 -5.74
N GLU A 150 17.88 -10.13 -6.92
CA GLU A 150 16.88 -9.59 -7.83
C GLU A 150 15.48 -10.07 -7.42
N LEU A 151 14.56 -9.13 -7.20
CA LEU A 151 13.17 -9.45 -6.87
C LEU A 151 12.25 -9.21 -8.08
N GLU A 152 11.57 -10.25 -8.51
CA GLU A 152 10.51 -10.18 -9.51
C GLU A 152 9.24 -9.60 -8.87
N CYS A 153 8.80 -8.43 -9.32
CA CYS A 153 7.60 -7.78 -8.82
C CYS A 153 6.33 -8.31 -9.48
N PHE A 154 5.29 -8.48 -8.66
CA PHE A 154 3.93 -8.71 -9.15
C PHE A 154 3.23 -7.36 -9.33
N PRO A 155 2.56 -7.11 -10.47
CA PRO A 155 1.83 -5.87 -10.66
C PRO A 155 0.63 -5.77 -9.70
N PRO A 156 0.21 -4.55 -9.32
CA PRO A 156 -1.04 -4.33 -8.61
C PRO A 156 -2.21 -4.99 -9.37
N GLY A 157 -3.02 -5.78 -8.68
CA GLY A 157 -4.12 -6.53 -9.29
C GLY A 157 -3.75 -7.86 -9.95
N SER A 158 -2.52 -8.35 -9.77
CA SER A 158 -2.14 -9.72 -10.16
C SER A 158 -3.08 -10.76 -9.53
N THR A 159 -3.53 -11.73 -10.33
CA THR A 159 -4.36 -12.85 -9.88
C THR A 159 -3.54 -13.97 -9.20
N ALA A 160 -2.20 -13.89 -9.26
CA ALA A 160 -1.33 -14.84 -8.58
C ALA A 160 -1.57 -14.74 -7.07
N ARG A 161 -1.83 -15.86 -6.39
CA ARG A 161 -2.03 -15.87 -4.94
C ARG A 161 -0.72 -15.59 -4.21
N ALA A 162 -0.79 -14.82 -3.13
CA ALA A 162 0.32 -14.67 -2.19
C ALA A 162 0.71 -16.04 -1.63
N SER A 163 2.00 -16.32 -1.55
CA SER A 163 2.50 -17.56 -0.96
C SER A 163 3.72 -17.31 -0.10
N ALA A 164 4.09 -18.32 0.70
CA ALA A 164 5.38 -18.32 1.38
C ALA A 164 6.52 -18.00 0.40
N GLY A 165 7.48 -17.21 0.86
CA GLY A 165 8.63 -16.74 0.06
C GLY A 165 8.41 -15.42 -0.68
N ASP A 166 7.18 -14.92 -0.73
CA ASP A 166 6.94 -13.57 -1.21
C ASP A 166 7.38 -12.53 -0.20
N PHE A 167 7.95 -11.45 -0.71
CA PHE A 167 8.21 -10.24 0.03
C PHE A 167 7.07 -9.25 -0.14
N LEU A 168 6.66 -8.63 0.97
CA LEU A 168 5.81 -7.44 0.97
C LEU A 168 6.63 -6.26 1.46
N ILE A 169 6.74 -5.22 0.63
CA ILE A 169 7.52 -4.02 0.94
C ILE A 169 6.55 -2.83 0.98
N THR A 170 6.45 -2.16 2.12
CA THR A 170 5.46 -1.09 2.33
C THR A 170 5.68 0.09 1.37
N HIS A 171 4.62 0.58 0.75
CA HIS A 171 4.66 1.82 -0.03
C HIS A 171 5.10 3.02 0.85
N PRO A 172 5.85 4.03 0.33
CA PRO A 172 6.43 5.09 1.17
C PRO A 172 5.42 5.95 1.93
N LEU A 173 4.16 6.01 1.50
CA LEU A 173 3.09 6.76 2.17
C LEU A 173 2.16 5.87 2.99
N SER A 174 2.11 4.57 2.70
CA SER A 174 1.17 3.68 3.39
C SER A 174 1.70 3.33 4.77
N CYS A 175 0.80 2.99 5.69
CA CYS A 175 1.13 2.55 7.05
C CYS A 175 2.02 3.53 7.85
N ILE A 176 2.09 4.81 7.46
CA ILE A 176 2.95 5.82 8.11
C ILE A 176 2.61 6.06 9.59
N SER A 177 1.37 5.71 9.98
CA SER A 177 0.89 5.78 11.37
C SER A 177 1.04 4.44 12.12
N GLU A 178 1.48 3.38 11.45
CA GLU A 178 1.61 2.03 11.99
C GLU A 178 3.08 1.67 12.16
N SER A 179 3.63 1.87 13.36
CA SER A 179 5.08 1.76 13.62
C SER A 179 5.75 0.47 13.11
N VAL A 180 5.03 -0.66 13.18
CA VAL A 180 5.51 -1.98 12.75
C VAL A 180 5.56 -2.10 11.22
N PHE A 181 4.61 -1.48 10.51
CA PHE A 181 4.46 -1.59 9.06
C PHE A 181 5.03 -0.40 8.27
N ASP A 182 5.27 0.75 8.90
CA ASP A 182 5.90 1.93 8.25
C ASP A 182 7.30 1.59 7.70
N GLN A 183 7.52 1.67 6.38
CA GLN A 183 8.78 1.24 5.75
C GLN A 183 9.19 -0.20 6.15
N ALA A 184 8.24 -1.13 6.18
CA ALA A 184 8.52 -2.52 6.52
C ALA A 184 8.95 -3.34 5.30
N VAL A 185 9.83 -4.31 5.55
CA VAL A 185 10.14 -5.41 4.64
C VAL A 185 9.65 -6.68 5.31
N LEU A 186 8.67 -7.36 4.71
CA LEU A 186 8.08 -8.56 5.28
C LEU A 186 8.36 -9.75 4.38
N LEU A 187 8.61 -10.90 4.98
CA LEU A 187 8.65 -12.19 4.32
C LEU A 187 7.40 -12.97 4.69
N LEU A 188 6.60 -13.36 3.70
CA LEU A 188 5.50 -14.28 3.91
C LEU A 188 6.07 -15.65 4.22
N ASP A 189 5.64 -16.22 5.35
CA ASP A 189 6.12 -17.50 5.80
C ASP A 189 5.09 -18.61 5.63
N GLY A 190 3.80 -18.32 5.43
CA GLY A 190 2.80 -19.37 5.37
C GLY A 190 1.44 -18.89 4.90
N THR A 191 0.65 -19.86 4.49
CA THR A 191 -0.79 -19.71 4.26
C THR A 191 -1.47 -20.84 5.01
N GLU A 192 -2.19 -20.52 6.09
CA GLU A 192 -2.89 -21.49 6.94
C GLU A 192 -4.35 -21.05 7.06
N ASP A 193 -5.29 -22.00 6.95
CA ASP A 193 -6.73 -21.82 7.22
C ASP A 193 -7.39 -20.59 6.56
N GLY A 194 -7.00 -20.27 5.32
CA GLY A 194 -7.53 -19.11 4.60
C GLY A 194 -6.95 -17.76 5.06
N GLY A 195 -5.93 -17.78 5.92
CA GLY A 195 -5.07 -16.67 6.28
C GLY A 195 -3.70 -16.73 5.60
N VAL A 196 -2.98 -15.63 5.69
CA VAL A 196 -1.60 -15.46 5.23
C VAL A 196 -0.80 -14.92 6.41
N THR A 197 0.38 -15.48 6.67
CA THR A 197 1.26 -15.03 7.74
C THR A 197 2.61 -14.60 7.20
N GLY A 198 3.27 -13.70 7.92
CA GLY A 198 4.60 -13.25 7.58
C GLY A 198 5.30 -12.55 8.73
N ILE A 199 6.60 -12.29 8.53
CA ILE A 199 7.49 -11.73 9.54
C ILE A 199 8.10 -10.45 8.98
N VAL A 200 8.00 -9.37 9.74
CA VAL A 200 8.68 -8.10 9.48
C VAL A 200 10.16 -8.25 9.82
N LEU A 201 11.03 -7.99 8.85
CA LEU A 201 12.45 -8.31 8.92
C LEU A 201 13.31 -7.15 9.45
N ASN A 202 12.90 -5.91 9.21
CA ASN A 202 13.75 -4.73 9.35
C ASN A 202 13.41 -3.84 10.56
N LYS A 203 12.85 -4.40 11.64
CA LYS A 203 12.44 -3.65 12.83
C LYS A 203 13.27 -4.05 14.05
N PRO A 204 14.53 -3.62 14.18
CA PRO A 204 15.33 -3.94 15.35
C PRO A 204 14.69 -3.33 16.61
N THR A 205 14.66 -4.09 17.69
CA THR A 205 14.12 -3.63 18.99
C THR A 205 15.13 -2.79 19.79
N GLY A 206 16.42 -2.87 19.41
CA GLY A 206 17.52 -2.32 20.19
C GLY A 206 17.96 -3.20 21.37
N ALA A 207 17.26 -4.30 21.64
CA ALA A 207 17.61 -5.28 22.68
C ALA A 207 18.18 -6.58 22.07
N SER A 208 18.98 -7.29 22.85
CA SER A 208 19.33 -8.69 22.57
C SER A 208 18.25 -9.66 23.10
N LEU A 209 18.34 -10.93 22.71
CA LEU A 209 17.47 -12.00 23.21
C LEU A 209 17.56 -12.12 24.73
N GLY A 210 18.78 -12.12 25.29
CA GLY A 210 19.02 -12.19 26.74
C GLY A 210 18.40 -11.01 27.49
N GLN A 211 18.60 -9.78 26.98
CA GLN A 211 17.99 -8.58 27.59
C GLN A 211 16.46 -8.61 27.56
N MET A 212 15.84 -9.23 26.55
CA MET A 212 14.39 -9.40 26.50
C MET A 212 13.91 -10.46 27.50
N LEU A 213 14.62 -11.57 27.62
CA LEU A 213 14.32 -12.64 28.59
C LEU A 213 14.36 -12.11 30.03
N ASP A 214 15.41 -11.35 30.38
CA ASP A 214 15.57 -10.75 31.70
C ASP A 214 14.42 -9.80 32.08
N ARG A 215 13.78 -9.18 31.08
CA ARG A 215 12.62 -8.29 31.24
C ARG A 215 11.30 -9.05 31.30
N TRP A 216 11.17 -10.18 30.60
CA TRP A 216 9.91 -10.94 30.50
C TRP A 216 9.60 -11.69 31.81
N GLN A 217 10.62 -12.23 32.48
CA GLN A 217 10.53 -12.85 33.82
C GLN A 217 9.42 -13.91 33.97
N SER A 218 9.15 -14.71 32.94
CA SER A 218 8.23 -15.85 33.05
C SER A 218 8.92 -17.05 33.72
N PRO A 219 8.29 -17.72 34.71
CA PRO A 219 8.82 -18.94 35.31
C PRO A 219 9.14 -20.04 34.28
N GLU A 220 8.33 -20.14 33.22
CA GLU A 220 8.48 -21.13 32.14
C GLU A 220 9.74 -20.87 31.28
N ASP A 221 10.15 -19.60 31.16
CA ASP A 221 11.31 -19.20 30.37
C ASP A 221 12.62 -19.32 31.17
N SER A 222 12.58 -19.45 32.50
CA SER A 222 13.79 -19.53 33.35
C SER A 222 14.71 -20.70 32.97
N LEU A 223 14.14 -21.87 32.70
CA LEU A 223 14.90 -23.05 32.26
C LEU A 223 15.43 -22.88 30.84
N TRP A 224 14.67 -22.17 30.00
CA TRP A 224 15.06 -21.89 28.62
C TRP A 224 16.25 -20.91 28.56
N VAL A 225 16.33 -19.95 29.48
CA VAL A 225 17.48 -19.02 29.59
C VAL A 225 18.80 -19.78 29.75
N ASP A 226 18.86 -20.78 30.63
CA ASP A 226 20.08 -21.56 30.85
C ASP A 226 20.45 -22.40 29.62
N GLU A 227 19.46 -22.92 28.90
CA GLU A 227 19.66 -23.56 27.60
C GLU A 227 20.25 -22.58 26.57
N LEU A 228 19.67 -21.39 26.44
CA LEU A 228 20.13 -20.36 25.50
C LEU A 228 21.52 -19.83 25.85
N LYS A 229 21.88 -19.73 27.14
CA LYS A 229 23.24 -19.41 27.61
C LYS A 229 24.25 -20.44 27.12
N ARG A 230 23.93 -21.73 27.28
CA ARG A 230 24.81 -22.83 26.82
C ARG A 230 25.01 -22.81 25.31
N LEU A 231 24.02 -22.34 24.56
CA LEU A 231 24.05 -22.24 23.10
C LEU A 231 24.74 -20.97 22.58
N ASP A 232 25.17 -20.05 23.44
CA ASP A 232 25.85 -18.80 23.08
C ASP A 232 25.05 -17.90 22.12
N ILE A 233 23.74 -17.81 22.34
CA ILE A 233 22.80 -17.04 21.47
C ILE A 233 22.04 -15.94 22.21
N LEU A 234 22.38 -15.65 23.47
CA LEU A 234 21.75 -14.56 24.22
C LEU A 234 22.05 -13.17 23.65
N ASP A 235 23.21 -13.00 23.01
CA ASP A 235 23.63 -11.74 22.41
C ASP A 235 23.02 -11.52 21.01
N CYS A 236 22.29 -12.50 20.48
CA CYS A 236 21.59 -12.36 19.21
C CYS A 236 20.60 -11.19 19.26
N ARG A 237 20.61 -10.37 18.20
CA ARG A 237 19.71 -9.21 18.10
C ARG A 237 18.27 -9.65 17.96
N LEU A 238 17.37 -8.95 18.66
CA LEU A 238 15.95 -9.16 18.57
C LEU A 238 15.27 -8.12 17.66
N PHE A 239 14.42 -8.60 16.77
CA PHE A 239 13.60 -7.80 15.88
C PHE A 239 12.13 -7.93 16.24
N ARG A 240 11.32 -6.93 15.91
CA ARG A 240 9.85 -7.03 16.00
C ARG A 240 9.33 -7.60 14.68
N GLY A 241 8.92 -8.87 14.72
CA GLY A 241 8.39 -9.61 13.56
C GLY A 241 6.94 -9.29 13.21
N GLY A 242 6.19 -8.68 14.12
CA GLY A 242 4.85 -8.19 13.82
C GLY A 242 4.06 -7.78 15.06
N PRO A 243 2.80 -7.40 14.90
CA PRO A 243 1.94 -6.97 16.01
C PRO A 243 1.36 -8.15 16.82
N ILE A 244 1.29 -9.36 16.25
CA ILE A 244 0.69 -10.52 16.90
C ILE A 244 1.77 -11.22 17.74
N ILE A 245 1.56 -11.28 19.05
CA ILE A 245 2.38 -11.99 20.04
C ILE A 245 1.47 -13.07 20.64
N VAL A 246 1.93 -14.32 20.68
CA VAL A 246 1.11 -15.48 21.05
C VAL A 246 1.72 -16.23 22.24
N GLY A 247 0.84 -16.80 23.07
CA GLY A 247 1.27 -17.55 24.24
C GLY A 247 1.60 -16.67 25.43
N ASN A 248 2.01 -17.32 26.51
CA ASN A 248 2.38 -16.67 27.78
C ASN A 248 3.90 -16.62 27.99
N SER A 249 4.65 -17.37 27.18
CA SER A 249 6.11 -17.43 27.22
C SER A 249 6.74 -16.68 26.04
N LEU A 250 7.94 -16.14 26.26
CA LEU A 250 8.70 -15.52 25.18
C LEU A 250 9.06 -16.56 24.11
N LYS A 251 9.31 -17.81 24.51
CA LYS A 251 9.61 -18.93 23.62
C LYS A 251 8.52 -19.14 22.56
N GLU A 252 7.25 -19.12 22.94
CA GLU A 252 6.11 -19.30 22.02
C GLU A 252 5.91 -18.10 21.08
N SER A 253 6.28 -16.91 21.55
CA SER A 253 6.16 -15.67 20.80
C SER A 253 7.30 -15.42 19.82
N LEU A 254 8.39 -16.20 19.89
CA LEU A 254 9.57 -16.01 19.07
C LEU A 254 9.57 -16.88 17.82
N ARG A 255 10.00 -16.27 16.72
CA ARG A 255 10.34 -16.95 15.47
C ARG A 255 11.80 -16.70 15.16
N TRP A 256 12.48 -17.66 14.53
CA TRP A 256 13.86 -17.45 14.07
C TRP A 256 14.06 -17.83 12.61
N LEU A 257 14.78 -16.97 11.90
CA LEU A 257 15.26 -17.24 10.55
C LEU A 257 16.75 -17.57 10.58
N HIS A 258 17.19 -18.47 9.71
CA HIS A 258 18.59 -18.85 9.57
C HIS A 258 18.89 -19.41 8.17
N GLY A 259 20.18 -19.48 7.81
CA GLY A 259 20.65 -20.01 6.53
C GLY A 259 21.05 -21.49 6.53
N ARG A 260 20.75 -22.24 7.60
CA ARG A 260 21.34 -23.57 7.88
C ARG A 260 20.29 -24.66 8.15
N GLY A 261 19.13 -24.61 7.51
CA GLY A 261 18.01 -25.52 7.82
C GLY A 261 18.02 -26.88 7.12
N GLU A 262 18.90 -27.11 6.15
CA GLU A 262 18.98 -28.40 5.46
C GLU A 262 19.29 -29.54 6.45
N GLY A 263 18.33 -30.45 6.64
CA GLY A 263 18.46 -31.55 7.59
C GLY A 263 18.27 -31.18 9.06
N VAL A 264 17.86 -29.94 9.37
CA VAL A 264 17.44 -29.55 10.73
C VAL A 264 16.00 -29.97 10.97
N ARG A 265 15.73 -30.67 12.06
CA ARG A 265 14.37 -31.14 12.34
C ARG A 265 13.42 -29.97 12.56
N GLY A 266 12.31 -29.95 11.81
CA GLY A 266 11.26 -28.93 11.93
C GLY A 266 11.61 -27.57 11.33
N ALA A 267 12.79 -27.41 10.71
CA ALA A 267 13.11 -26.22 9.93
C ALA A 267 12.34 -26.27 8.61
N ARG A 268 11.78 -25.13 8.21
CA ARG A 268 11.03 -25.02 6.95
C ARG A 268 11.63 -23.95 6.06
N GLU A 269 11.99 -24.32 4.84
CA GLU A 269 12.46 -23.35 3.85
C GLU A 269 11.29 -22.45 3.43
N VAL A 270 11.44 -21.15 3.68
CA VAL A 270 10.41 -20.14 3.37
C VAL A 270 10.75 -19.36 2.11
N ALA A 271 12.04 -19.12 1.89
CA ALA A 271 12.58 -18.56 0.65
C ALA A 271 13.90 -19.29 0.35
N PRO A 272 14.42 -19.24 -0.89
CA PRO A 272 15.62 -19.98 -1.23
C PRO A 272 16.80 -19.66 -0.31
N GLY A 273 17.29 -20.69 0.41
CA GLY A 273 18.37 -20.56 1.39
C GLY A 273 17.98 -19.91 2.73
N VAL A 274 16.70 -19.55 2.92
CA VAL A 274 16.17 -18.95 4.15
C VAL A 274 15.19 -19.91 4.82
N TRP A 275 15.54 -20.32 6.03
CA TRP A 275 14.79 -21.31 6.80
C TRP A 275 14.17 -20.66 8.02
N LEU A 276 12.94 -21.06 8.34
CA LEU A 276 12.17 -20.65 9.50
C LEU A 276 12.07 -21.80 10.50
N GLY A 277 12.31 -21.49 11.77
CA GLY A 277 12.10 -22.44 12.87
C GLY A 277 13.14 -23.56 12.90
N GLY A 278 12.71 -24.75 13.32
CA GLY A 278 13.58 -25.91 13.52
C GLY A 278 14.28 -25.97 14.87
N ASP A 279 14.79 -27.14 15.23
CA ASP A 279 15.44 -27.38 16.53
C ASP A 279 16.56 -26.36 16.81
N LEU A 280 16.35 -25.50 17.82
CA LEU A 280 17.22 -24.36 18.06
C LEU A 280 18.65 -24.77 18.47
N GLU A 281 18.79 -25.87 19.22
CA GLU A 281 20.11 -26.43 19.59
C GLU A 281 20.85 -26.95 18.36
N GLU A 282 20.16 -27.62 17.43
CA GLU A 282 20.73 -28.06 16.18
C GLU A 282 21.15 -26.87 15.29
N VAL A 283 20.31 -25.83 15.20
CA VAL A 283 20.65 -24.61 14.45
C VAL A 283 21.87 -23.92 15.06
N ALA A 284 21.90 -23.70 16.38
CA ALA A 284 23.00 -23.04 17.07
C ALA A 284 24.33 -23.80 16.93
N ARG A 285 24.30 -25.14 17.00
CA ARG A 285 25.50 -25.97 16.75
C ARG A 285 26.01 -25.82 15.31
N ARG A 286 25.10 -25.73 14.33
CA ARG A 286 25.44 -25.60 12.91
C ARG A 286 25.97 -24.21 12.55
N THR A 287 25.63 -23.18 13.33
CA THR A 287 26.18 -21.82 13.14
C THR A 287 27.54 -21.62 13.81
N ARG A 288 28.05 -22.58 14.60
CA ARG A 288 29.41 -22.57 15.19
C ARG A 288 29.76 -21.27 15.95
N GLY A 289 28.78 -20.65 16.62
CA GLY A 289 28.97 -19.38 17.32
C GLY A 289 28.84 -18.12 16.44
N ASP A 290 28.53 -18.27 15.14
CA ASP A 290 28.09 -17.16 14.31
C ASP A 290 26.63 -16.79 14.66
N SER A 291 26.48 -16.02 15.72
CA SER A 291 25.20 -15.43 16.14
C SER A 291 24.58 -14.53 15.08
N ALA A 292 25.34 -14.07 14.07
CA ALA A 292 24.80 -13.34 12.93
C ALA A 292 24.06 -14.26 11.92
N GLY A 293 24.29 -15.58 11.99
CA GLY A 293 23.66 -16.58 11.15
C GLY A 293 22.22 -16.96 11.55
N ILE A 294 21.74 -16.47 12.71
CA ILE A 294 20.37 -16.67 13.21
C ILE A 294 19.79 -15.31 13.59
N ARG A 295 18.52 -15.06 13.26
CA ARG A 295 17.81 -13.87 13.69
C ARG A 295 16.52 -14.21 14.39
N PHE A 296 16.27 -13.56 15.51
CA PHE A 296 15.07 -13.72 16.31
C PHE A 296 14.09 -12.58 16.05
N PHE A 297 12.83 -12.95 15.93
CA PHE A 297 11.71 -12.07 15.65
C PHE A 297 10.62 -12.30 16.69
N LEU A 298 10.29 -11.24 17.43
CA LEU A 298 9.18 -11.23 18.36
C LEU A 298 7.87 -10.98 17.61
N GLY A 299 6.98 -11.96 17.66
CA GLY A 299 5.68 -11.90 17.01
C GLY A 299 5.74 -12.02 15.49
N PHE A 300 4.56 -11.96 14.88
CA PHE A 300 4.37 -12.05 13.43
C PHE A 300 3.18 -11.19 12.99
N ALA A 301 2.99 -11.08 11.69
CA ALA A 301 1.84 -10.42 11.07
C ALA A 301 0.97 -11.46 10.37
N GLY A 302 -0.34 -11.27 10.46
CA GLY A 302 -1.33 -12.17 9.88
C GLY A 302 -2.44 -11.37 9.19
N TRP A 303 -2.91 -11.90 8.07
CA TRP A 303 -4.01 -11.34 7.29
C TRP A 303 -5.02 -12.43 6.97
N ALA A 304 -6.30 -12.07 6.91
CA ALA A 304 -7.23 -12.87 6.13
C ALA A 304 -6.85 -12.77 4.63
N THR A 305 -7.04 -13.84 3.84
CA THR A 305 -6.70 -13.82 2.41
C THR A 305 -7.37 -12.65 1.67
N ALA A 306 -8.65 -12.40 1.98
CA ALA A 306 -9.40 -11.30 1.38
C ALA A 306 -8.87 -9.91 1.81
N GLN A 307 -8.35 -9.79 3.03
CA GLN A 307 -7.72 -8.55 3.49
C GLN A 307 -6.46 -8.26 2.70
N LEU A 308 -5.52 -9.21 2.62
CA LEU A 308 -4.27 -9.02 1.90
C LEU A 308 -4.52 -8.75 0.40
N ALA A 309 -5.52 -9.40 -0.20
CA ALA A 309 -5.90 -9.14 -1.59
C ALA A 309 -6.36 -7.68 -1.80
N VAL A 310 -7.16 -7.14 -0.89
CA VAL A 310 -7.58 -5.72 -0.93
C VAL A 310 -6.38 -4.79 -0.70
N GLU A 311 -5.49 -5.11 0.24
CA GLU A 311 -4.30 -4.28 0.50
C GLU A 311 -3.34 -4.24 -0.71
N LEU A 312 -3.18 -5.37 -1.40
CA LEU A 312 -2.41 -5.46 -2.65
C LEU A 312 -3.06 -4.68 -3.79
N GLU A 313 -4.39 -4.73 -3.92
CA GLU A 313 -5.13 -3.93 -4.90
C GLU A 313 -5.02 -2.42 -4.60
N CYS A 314 -5.08 -2.03 -3.33
CA CYS A 314 -4.83 -0.66 -2.88
C CYS A 314 -3.40 -0.20 -3.16
N GLY A 315 -2.45 -1.10 -3.43
CA GLY A 315 -1.04 -0.74 -3.61
C GLY A 315 -0.32 -0.42 -2.30
N ILE A 316 -0.82 -0.90 -1.15
CA ILE A 316 -0.15 -0.76 0.16
C ILE A 316 1.21 -1.46 0.14
N TRP A 317 1.28 -2.59 -0.55
CA TRP A 317 2.47 -3.43 -0.63
C TRP A 317 3.00 -3.48 -2.07
N VAL A 318 4.31 -3.28 -2.22
CA VAL A 318 5.04 -3.83 -3.37
C VAL A 318 5.26 -5.30 -3.06
N ARG A 319 4.61 -6.17 -3.83
CA ARG A 319 4.79 -7.62 -3.71
C ARG A 319 5.84 -8.08 -4.69
N ALA A 320 6.83 -8.83 -4.21
CA ALA A 320 7.89 -9.35 -5.04
C ALA A 320 8.36 -10.74 -4.57
N ARG A 321 9.08 -11.47 -5.40
CA ARG A 321 9.69 -12.77 -5.07
C ARG A 321 11.12 -12.81 -5.54
N ALA A 322 12.00 -13.48 -4.80
CA ALA A 322 13.37 -13.71 -5.23
C ALA A 322 13.41 -14.53 -6.54
N ALA A 323 14.12 -14.02 -7.54
CA ALA A 323 14.33 -14.70 -8.81
C ALA A 323 15.44 -15.77 -8.65
N GLY A 324 15.07 -16.94 -8.13
CA GLY A 324 15.96 -18.11 -8.03
C GLY A 324 16.65 -18.31 -6.67
N THR A 325 17.49 -19.34 -6.61
CA THR A 325 18.23 -19.75 -5.40
C THR A 325 19.48 -18.92 -5.21
N ASP A 326 19.29 -17.71 -4.67
CA ASP A 326 20.36 -16.78 -4.45
C ASP A 326 20.64 -16.59 -2.96
N LEU A 327 21.88 -16.92 -2.54
CA LEU A 327 22.38 -16.66 -1.19
C LEU A 327 22.30 -15.18 -0.82
N ARG A 328 22.11 -14.26 -1.76
CA ARG A 328 21.86 -12.83 -1.49
C ARG A 328 20.46 -12.55 -0.95
N THR A 329 19.50 -13.48 -1.07
CA THR A 329 18.18 -13.38 -0.41
C THR A 329 18.35 -13.34 1.11
N CYS A 330 19.33 -14.09 1.61
CA CYS A 330 19.80 -14.00 2.99
C CYS A 330 20.25 -12.59 3.34
N ALA A 331 20.80 -11.77 2.44
CA ALA A 331 21.16 -10.38 2.77
C ALA A 331 19.93 -9.51 3.05
N LEU A 332 18.79 -9.73 2.39
CA LEU A 332 17.55 -8.99 2.72
C LEU A 332 17.00 -9.38 4.10
N CYS A 333 17.14 -10.65 4.48
CA CYS A 333 16.69 -11.17 5.77
C CYS A 333 17.69 -10.93 6.90
N PHE A 334 18.98 -10.94 6.57
CA PHE A 334 20.12 -10.99 7.49
C PHE A 334 21.08 -9.78 7.40
N SER A 335 20.76 -8.72 6.64
CA SER A 335 21.56 -7.48 6.66
C SER A 335 21.39 -6.74 7.99
N PRO A 336 22.48 -6.30 8.66
CA PRO A 336 22.45 -5.62 9.96
C PRO A 336 21.93 -4.17 9.92
N GLU A 337 21.50 -3.70 8.75
CA GLU A 337 21.13 -2.32 8.47
C GLU A 337 20.00 -1.75 9.33
N GLU A 338 20.03 -0.43 9.49
CA GLU A 338 18.93 0.36 10.04
C GLU A 338 17.64 0.14 9.24
N ARG A 339 16.49 0.20 9.91
CA ARG A 339 15.15 0.00 9.34
C ARG A 339 14.97 0.63 7.95
N ALA A 340 15.35 1.90 7.82
CA ALA A 340 15.20 2.65 6.57
C ALA A 340 16.12 2.14 5.46
N ALA A 341 17.38 1.81 5.77
CA ALA A 341 18.35 1.32 4.80
C ALA A 341 17.91 -0.03 4.22
N ALA A 342 17.50 -0.99 5.06
CA ALA A 342 16.98 -2.28 4.61
C ALA A 342 15.73 -2.13 3.72
N TRP A 343 14.82 -1.20 4.04
CA TRP A 343 13.66 -0.91 3.20
C TRP A 343 14.03 -0.30 1.85
N ARG A 344 14.99 0.63 1.81
CA ARG A 344 15.51 1.19 0.54
C ARG A 344 16.15 0.09 -0.29
N LEU A 345 16.93 -0.78 0.34
CA LEU A 345 17.58 -1.91 -0.30
C LEU A 345 16.57 -2.86 -0.95
N ALA A 346 15.52 -3.21 -0.21
CA ALA A 346 14.43 -4.05 -0.73
C ALA A 346 13.70 -3.37 -1.89
N MET A 347 13.44 -2.06 -1.81
CA MET A 347 12.83 -1.30 -2.91
C MET A 347 13.73 -1.25 -4.16
N HIS A 348 15.04 -1.10 -4.01
CA HIS A 348 15.98 -1.20 -5.14
C HIS A 348 15.98 -2.60 -5.75
N SER A 349 16.00 -3.63 -4.91
CA SER A 349 15.94 -5.04 -5.31
C SER A 349 14.65 -5.36 -6.08
N ALA A 350 13.55 -4.71 -5.71
CA ALA A 350 12.26 -4.74 -6.38
C ALA A 350 12.16 -3.82 -7.62
N ARG A 351 13.28 -3.23 -8.07
CA ARG A 351 13.33 -2.28 -9.20
C ARG A 351 12.37 -1.08 -9.01
N LYS A 352 12.22 -0.59 -7.77
CA LYS A 352 11.44 0.59 -7.39
C LYS A 352 12.32 1.71 -6.81
N PRO A 353 13.32 2.24 -7.56
CA PRO A 353 14.23 3.26 -7.04
C PRO A 353 13.51 4.56 -6.64
N MET A 354 12.39 4.90 -7.29
CA MET A 354 11.59 6.07 -6.92
C MET A 354 11.01 5.98 -5.50
N PHE A 355 10.71 4.77 -5.04
CA PHE A 355 10.24 4.53 -3.69
C PHE A 355 11.40 4.51 -2.69
N ALA A 356 12.50 3.82 -3.03
CA ALA A 356 13.70 3.81 -2.19
C ALA A 356 14.20 5.24 -1.89
N ASN A 357 14.16 6.10 -2.91
CA ASN A 357 14.62 7.47 -2.86
C ASN A 357 13.53 8.45 -2.37
N PHE A 358 12.36 7.96 -1.98
CA PHE A 358 11.28 8.83 -1.51
C PHE A 358 11.67 9.49 -0.19
N PRO A 359 11.59 10.83 -0.06
CA PRO A 359 12.01 11.52 1.15
C PRO A 359 11.15 11.14 2.36
N ARG A 360 11.82 10.70 3.43
CA ARG A 360 11.20 10.36 4.72
C ARG A 360 12.01 11.01 5.85
N SER A 361 11.31 11.74 6.70
CA SER A 361 11.85 12.58 7.78
C SER A 361 10.68 12.97 8.71
N PRO A 362 10.91 13.35 9.96
CA PRO A 362 9.82 13.78 10.85
C PRO A 362 8.93 14.89 10.25
N GLY A 363 9.53 15.83 9.51
CA GLY A 363 8.83 16.94 8.85
C GLY A 363 7.99 16.49 7.65
N SER A 364 8.55 15.68 6.75
CA SER A 364 7.81 15.11 5.62
C SER A 364 6.70 14.19 6.10
N ASP A 365 6.96 13.37 7.12
CA ASP A 365 6.02 12.39 7.63
C ASP A 365 4.80 13.04 8.29
N LYS A 366 4.99 14.20 8.95
CA LYS A 366 3.89 15.02 9.45
C LYS A 366 3.02 15.57 8.31
N ARG A 367 3.64 16.04 7.23
CA ARG A 367 2.91 16.56 6.05
C ARG A 367 2.11 15.46 5.35
N LEU A 368 2.72 14.29 5.15
CA LEU A 368 2.06 13.13 4.53
C LEU A 368 0.88 12.65 5.36
N ARG A 369 1.03 12.53 6.69
CA ARG A 369 -0.09 12.18 7.59
C ARG A 369 -1.25 13.16 7.48
N GLY A 370 -0.96 14.47 7.59
CA GLY A 370 -2.00 15.48 7.45
C GLY A 370 -2.69 15.47 6.08
N TYR A 371 -1.96 15.12 5.00
CA TYR A 371 -2.55 14.96 3.67
C TYR A 371 -3.52 13.77 3.60
N ILE A 372 -3.10 12.60 4.10
CA ILE A 372 -3.93 11.38 4.12
C ILE A 372 -5.18 11.60 4.99
N GLU A 373 -5.02 12.20 6.17
CA GLU A 373 -6.12 12.49 7.10
C GLU A 373 -7.16 13.44 6.48
N ARG A 374 -6.73 14.52 5.81
CA ARG A 374 -7.64 15.44 5.10
C ARG A 374 -8.43 14.75 4.01
N LEU A 375 -7.81 13.84 3.25
CA LEU A 375 -8.52 13.09 2.22
C LEU A 375 -9.55 12.13 2.82
N ALA A 376 -9.19 11.43 3.89
CA ALA A 376 -10.12 10.56 4.61
C ALA A 376 -11.33 11.33 5.18
N GLN A 377 -11.12 12.55 5.71
CA GLN A 377 -12.20 13.42 6.19
C GLN A 377 -13.14 13.85 5.07
N LEU A 378 -12.59 14.31 3.94
CA LEU A 378 -13.38 14.69 2.76
C LEU A 378 -14.22 13.54 2.19
N ASP A 379 -13.74 12.31 2.33
CA ASP A 379 -14.46 11.11 1.90
C ASP A 379 -15.58 10.75 2.90
N ALA A 380 -15.35 10.91 4.20
CA ALA A 380 -16.35 10.69 5.24
C ALA A 380 -17.50 11.72 5.20
N GLU A 381 -17.18 13.00 4.96
CA GLU A 381 -18.18 14.07 4.83
C GLU A 381 -19.12 13.84 3.63
N LYS A 382 -18.58 13.35 2.51
CA LYS A 382 -19.37 13.03 1.31
C LYS A 382 -20.24 11.80 1.48
N SER A 383 -19.77 10.81 2.26
CA SER A 383 -20.50 9.57 2.56
C SER A 383 -21.52 9.74 3.70
N SER A 384 -21.64 10.93 4.29
CA SER A 384 -22.56 11.19 5.40
C SER A 384 -24.02 11.30 4.94
N PRO A 385 -24.99 10.79 5.72
CA PRO A 385 -26.41 10.77 5.34
C PRO A 385 -27.02 12.17 5.15
N GLU A 386 -26.44 13.22 5.73
CA GLU A 386 -26.86 14.61 5.50
C GLU A 386 -26.49 15.12 4.09
N ALA A 387 -25.33 14.72 3.56
CA ALA A 387 -24.91 15.03 2.19
C ALA A 387 -25.80 14.29 1.17
N ALA A 388 -26.16 13.03 1.46
CA ALA A 388 -27.10 12.25 0.64
C ALA A 388 -28.52 12.87 0.61
N ARG A 389 -28.99 13.41 1.75
CA ARG A 389 -30.27 14.14 1.82
C ARG A 389 -30.24 15.48 1.07
N SER A 390 -29.11 16.19 1.10
CA SER A 390 -28.93 17.46 0.37
C SER A 390 -28.84 17.25 -1.15
N ALA A 391 -28.20 16.16 -1.60
CA ALA A 391 -28.17 15.76 -3.02
C ALA A 391 -29.55 15.34 -3.54
N ASP A 392 -30.33 14.58 -2.76
CA ASP A 392 -31.70 14.18 -3.12
C ASP A 392 -32.67 15.38 -3.10
N ALA A 393 -32.47 16.35 -2.20
CA ALA A 393 -33.22 17.61 -2.18
C ALA A 393 -32.90 18.50 -3.40
N GLY A 394 -31.64 18.54 -3.84
CA GLY A 394 -31.22 19.23 -5.06
C GLY A 394 -31.82 18.65 -6.34
N LEU A 395 -31.94 17.32 -6.43
CA LEU A 395 -32.61 16.65 -7.56
C LEU A 395 -34.13 16.87 -7.56
N ARG A 396 -34.78 16.96 -6.39
CA ARG A 396 -36.23 17.22 -6.29
C ARG A 396 -36.63 18.66 -6.61
N MET A 397 -35.73 19.63 -6.43
CA MET A 397 -35.99 21.05 -6.71
C MET A 397 -35.81 21.42 -8.20
N GLY A 398 -35.35 20.49 -9.05
CA GLY A 398 -35.14 20.70 -10.49
C GLY A 398 -36.29 20.27 -11.43
N MET A 399 -37.39 19.72 -10.89
CA MET A 399 -38.54 19.31 -11.71
C MET A 399 -39.64 20.38 -11.69
N PRO A 400 -40.00 21.02 -12.83
CA PRO A 400 -41.15 21.91 -12.87
C PRO A 400 -42.44 21.08 -12.80
N GLY A 401 -43.02 20.98 -11.61
CA GLY A 401 -44.31 20.33 -11.37
C GLY A 401 -45.44 21.06 -12.08
N GLY A 402 -45.75 20.62 -13.31
CA GLY A 402 -46.93 21.02 -14.06
C GLY A 402 -48.21 20.63 -13.31
N ARG A 403 -49.06 21.62 -13.05
CA ARG A 403 -50.45 21.45 -12.62
C ARG A 403 -51.18 20.48 -13.56
N ARG A 404 -51.75 19.41 -13.01
CA ARG A 404 -52.98 18.82 -13.54
C ARG A 404 -53.94 18.53 -12.39
N GLY A 405 -55.03 19.29 -12.36
CA GLY A 405 -56.20 18.94 -11.58
C GLY A 405 -56.91 17.72 -12.18
N ARG A 406 -57.55 16.94 -11.32
CA ARG A 406 -58.74 16.18 -11.65
C ARG A 406 -59.58 16.02 -10.38
N GLN A 407 -60.77 16.62 -10.42
CA GLN A 407 -61.91 16.23 -9.61
C GLN A 407 -62.28 14.77 -9.93
N SER A 408 -62.69 13.99 -8.92
CA SER A 408 -64.05 13.44 -8.85
C SER A 408 -64.22 12.39 -7.74
N ALA A 409 -65.25 12.65 -6.93
CA ALA A 409 -66.28 11.70 -6.47
C ALA A 409 -65.89 10.51 -5.57
N GLY A 410 -66.55 10.47 -4.40
CA GLY A 410 -66.38 9.43 -3.40
C GLY A 410 -67.03 8.10 -3.74
N ARG A 411 -66.78 7.11 -2.88
CA ARG A 411 -67.76 6.08 -2.52
C ARG A 411 -67.47 5.52 -1.13
N ARG A 412 -68.57 5.38 -0.42
CA ARG A 412 -68.82 4.88 0.93
C ARG A 412 -68.45 3.41 1.15
N ARG A 413 -68.39 3.09 2.46
CA ARG A 413 -68.76 1.85 3.18
C ARG A 413 -67.69 0.78 3.42
N GLY A 414 -67.69 0.31 4.67
CA GLY A 414 -67.13 -0.95 5.12
C GLY A 414 -66.52 -0.79 6.49
#